data_AF-A0A0F9E116-F1
#
_entry.id   AF-A0A0F9E116-F1
#
_cell.length_a   1.000
_cell.length_b   1.000
_cell.length_c   1.000
_cell.angle_alpha   90.00
_cell.angle_beta   90.00
_cell.angle_gamma   90.00
#
_symmetry.space_group_name_H-M   'P 1'
#
loop_
_entity.id
_entity.type
_entity.pdbx_description
1 polymer ?
#
loop_
_entity_poly.entity_id
_entity_poly.type
_entity_poly.pdbx_seq_one_letter_code
_entity_poly.pdbx_strand_id
1 'polypeptide(L)'
;MVLNSVTMTVSTRIIIIIIMLNLLNLNLKLINNSNKIISNSFWAYSSIEPEKMYIPEVLFSQSIITGCTILINDSAKRKCLPIPKEALMHDWWIALRIAKYGKIENINTPTILYRQHENNFSGIKKLGIFSSLIPNISVALNMFFKKLKVINTILGYKINNLKALLFLLYFSYKRYKNILLKKEILLKP
;
A
#
# COMPACT_ATOMS: atom_id res chain seq x y z
N MET A 1 -8.04 22.48 39.61
CA MET A 1 -8.94 21.53 38.92
C MET A 1 -8.55 21.49 37.44
N VAL A 2 -8.04 20.34 37.00
CA VAL A 2 -7.85 19.87 35.61
C VAL A 2 -6.97 20.70 34.66
N LEU A 3 -5.66 20.44 34.63
CA LEU A 3 -4.82 20.76 33.46
C LEU A 3 -3.57 19.86 33.24
N ASN A 4 -3.38 18.77 34.01
CA ASN A 4 -2.12 17.99 33.96
C ASN A 4 -2.23 16.50 33.54
N SER A 5 -3.37 16.02 33.00
CA SER A 5 -3.52 14.58 32.69
C SER A 5 -3.46 14.20 31.19
N VAL A 6 -3.53 15.17 30.27
CA VAL A 6 -3.61 14.91 28.81
C VAL A 6 -2.24 14.94 28.12
N THR A 7 -1.32 15.76 28.62
CA THR A 7 0.05 15.87 28.06
C THR A 7 0.95 14.67 28.40
N MET A 8 0.76 14.06 29.58
CA MET A 8 1.49 12.83 29.93
C MET A 8 1.06 11.64 29.07
N THR A 9 -0.22 11.45 28.76
CA THR A 9 -0.69 10.29 27.97
C THR A 9 -0.26 10.33 26.50
N VAL A 10 -0.16 11.52 25.89
CA VAL A 10 0.36 11.68 24.51
C VAL A 10 1.88 11.45 24.46
N SER A 11 2.61 11.97 25.44
CA SER A 11 4.06 11.75 25.56
C SER A 11 4.38 10.26 25.82
N THR A 12 3.67 9.59 26.75
CA THR A 12 3.88 8.15 27.00
C THR A 12 3.44 7.28 25.83
N ARG A 13 2.39 7.63 25.07
CA ARG A 13 2.03 6.92 23.83
C ARG A 13 3.08 7.09 22.74
N ILE A 14 3.63 8.28 22.54
CA ILE A 14 4.74 8.52 21.60
C ILE A 14 6.01 7.78 22.04
N ILE A 15 6.30 7.73 23.34
CA ILE A 15 7.43 6.99 23.91
C ILE A 15 7.24 5.47 23.80
N ILE A 16 6.03 4.94 24.00
CA ILE A 16 5.70 3.52 23.78
C ILE A 16 5.80 3.15 22.28
N ILE A 17 5.43 4.07 21.37
CA ILE A 17 5.56 3.91 19.92
C ILE A 17 7.03 3.80 19.47
N ILE A 18 7.98 4.38 20.21
CA ILE A 18 9.42 4.33 19.90
C ILE A 18 10.00 2.92 20.15
N ILE A 19 9.39 2.10 21.00
CA ILE A 19 9.96 0.80 21.45
C ILE A 19 9.55 -0.38 20.53
N MET A 20 8.42 -0.31 19.82
CA MET A 20 7.92 -1.42 18.97
C MET A 20 8.32 -1.25 17.49
N LEU A 21 8.58 -2.36 16.77
CA LEU A 21 8.81 -2.37 15.32
C LEU A 21 7.62 -1.78 14.56
N ASN A 22 7.66 -0.49 14.20
CA ASN A 22 6.48 0.23 13.70
C ASN A 22 6.71 0.83 12.31
N LEU A 23 5.71 0.68 11.45
CA LEU A 23 5.53 1.44 10.21
C LEU A 23 4.26 2.27 10.31
N LEU A 24 4.38 3.59 10.11
CA LEU A 24 3.24 4.47 9.94
C LEU A 24 3.01 4.67 8.44
N ASN A 25 1.78 4.43 7.99
CA ASN A 25 1.34 4.67 6.61
C ASN A 25 0.25 5.75 6.57
N LEU A 26 0.52 6.83 5.84
CA LEU A 26 -0.40 7.96 5.70
C LEU A 26 -1.32 7.80 4.48
N ASN A 27 -2.57 8.24 4.61
CA ASN A 27 -3.47 8.42 3.48
C ASN A 27 -3.03 9.63 2.63
N LEU A 28 -3.45 9.69 1.37
CA LEU A 28 -3.08 10.75 0.43
C LEU A 28 -4.32 11.42 -0.14
N LYS A 29 -4.26 12.73 -0.40
CA LYS A 29 -5.25 13.43 -1.21
C LYS A 29 -4.78 13.44 -2.66
N LEU A 30 -5.61 13.00 -3.60
CA LEU A 30 -5.26 12.91 -5.01
C LEU A 30 -5.54 14.21 -5.73
N ILE A 31 -4.57 14.68 -6.52
CA ILE A 31 -4.70 15.85 -7.38
C ILE A 31 -4.32 15.51 -8.83
N ASN A 32 -4.89 16.25 -9.78
CA ASN A 32 -4.54 16.14 -11.20
C ASN A 32 -3.35 17.06 -11.57
N ASN A 33 -2.97 17.09 -12.85
CA ASN A 33 -1.89 17.93 -13.36
C ASN A 33 -2.13 19.44 -13.14
N SER A 34 -3.39 19.87 -13.04
CA SER A 34 -3.79 21.25 -12.81
C SER A 34 -4.05 21.58 -11.33
N ASN A 35 -3.54 20.78 -10.39
CA ASN A 35 -3.74 20.93 -8.93
C ASN A 35 -5.18 20.76 -8.44
N LYS A 36 -6.13 20.36 -9.29
CA LYS A 36 -7.51 20.11 -8.85
C LYS A 36 -7.61 18.77 -8.14
N ILE A 37 -8.38 18.73 -7.06
CA ILE A 37 -8.62 17.52 -6.27
C ILE A 37 -9.41 16.51 -7.11
N ILE A 38 -8.87 15.29 -7.22
CA ILE A 38 -9.55 14.12 -7.80
C ILE A 38 -10.28 13.34 -6.70
N SER A 39 -9.65 13.19 -5.54
CA SER A 39 -10.22 12.49 -4.38
C SER A 39 -9.58 12.98 -3.08
N ASN A 40 -10.38 13.08 -2.02
CA ASN A 40 -9.89 13.41 -0.68
C ASN A 40 -9.13 12.24 -0.03
N SER A 41 -9.23 11.02 -0.56
CA SER A 41 -8.47 9.85 -0.08
C SER A 41 -8.05 8.95 -1.24
N PHE A 42 -6.76 8.61 -1.28
CA PHE A 42 -6.17 7.65 -2.20
C PHE A 42 -6.64 6.24 -1.89
N TRP A 43 -6.76 5.87 -0.62
CA TRP A 43 -7.25 4.55 -0.24
C TRP A 43 -8.69 4.32 -0.69
N ALA A 44 -9.59 5.27 -0.39
CA ALA A 44 -10.98 5.23 -0.86
C ALA A 44 -11.06 5.28 -2.39
N TYR A 45 -10.17 6.04 -3.03
CA TYR A 45 -10.12 6.09 -4.48
C TYR A 45 -9.68 4.75 -5.11
N SER A 46 -8.74 4.05 -4.47
CA SER A 46 -8.12 2.81 -4.95
C SER A 46 -8.77 1.52 -4.46
N SER A 47 -9.85 1.58 -3.69
CA SER A 47 -10.45 0.43 -2.99
C SER A 47 -9.48 -0.29 -2.04
N ILE A 48 -8.62 0.47 -1.36
CA ILE A 48 -7.67 -0.06 -0.39
C ILE A 48 -8.33 -0.09 1.00
N GLU A 49 -8.12 -1.20 1.69
CA GLU A 49 -8.57 -1.44 3.07
C GLU A 49 -7.35 -1.37 4.00
N PRO A 50 -7.03 -0.20 4.58
CA PRO A 50 -5.83 0.00 5.38
C PRO A 50 -5.72 -0.97 6.55
N GLU A 51 -6.83 -1.28 7.19
CA GLU A 51 -6.93 -2.24 8.28
C GLU A 51 -6.43 -3.64 7.89
N LYS A 52 -6.41 -4.01 6.60
CA LYS A 52 -5.92 -5.31 6.11
C LYS A 52 -4.43 -5.31 5.74
N MET A 53 -3.73 -4.18 5.93
CA MET A 53 -2.31 -4.02 5.55
C MET A 53 -1.32 -4.85 6.38
N TYR A 54 -1.77 -5.66 7.34
CA TYR A 54 -0.94 -6.64 8.03
C TYR A 54 -1.03 -8.05 7.41
N ILE A 55 -1.97 -8.28 6.49
CA ILE A 55 -2.20 -9.58 5.86
C ILE A 55 -1.23 -9.73 4.67
N PRO A 56 -0.32 -10.72 4.67
CA PRO A 56 0.70 -10.86 3.62
C PRO A 56 0.12 -11.04 2.21
N GLU A 57 -0.99 -11.76 2.06
CA GLU A 57 -1.67 -11.94 0.78
C GLU A 57 -2.27 -10.62 0.23
N VAL A 58 -2.69 -9.73 1.13
CA VAL A 58 -3.19 -8.39 0.79
C VAL A 58 -2.03 -7.50 0.35
N LEU A 59 -0.92 -7.48 1.09
CA LEU A 59 0.31 -6.78 0.71
C LEU A 59 0.95 -7.34 -0.57
N PHE A 60 0.80 -8.63 -0.84
CA PHE A 60 1.25 -9.24 -2.10
C PHE A 60 0.46 -8.71 -3.29
N SER A 61 -0.87 -8.71 -3.17
CA SER A 61 -1.81 -8.45 -4.26
C SER A 61 -1.98 -6.97 -4.59
N GLN A 62 -1.69 -6.09 -3.64
CA GLN A 62 -1.90 -4.65 -3.81
C GLN A 62 -0.63 -3.86 -3.45
N SER A 63 -0.29 -2.85 -4.25
CA SER A 63 0.71 -1.83 -3.89
C SER A 63 0.05 -0.80 -2.98
N ILE A 64 -0.18 -1.20 -1.74
CA ILE A 64 -1.01 -0.46 -0.78
C ILE A 64 -0.24 0.68 -0.09
N ILE A 65 1.03 0.42 0.19
CA ILE A 65 1.89 1.34 0.90
C ILE A 65 2.71 2.11 -0.14
N THR A 66 2.60 3.44 -0.11
CA THR A 66 3.37 4.34 -0.97
C THR A 66 4.62 4.79 -0.24
N GLY A 67 5.80 4.67 -0.86
CA GLY A 67 7.06 5.06 -0.21
C GLY A 67 7.09 6.46 0.42
N CYS A 68 6.42 7.45 -0.18
CA CYS A 68 6.34 8.82 0.34
C CYS A 68 5.48 8.98 1.60
N THR A 69 4.76 7.93 2.02
CA THR A 69 3.88 7.96 3.20
C THR A 69 4.37 7.09 4.35
N ILE A 70 5.56 6.49 4.20
CA ILE A 70 6.15 5.59 5.20
C ILE A 70 7.00 6.38 6.19
N LEU A 71 6.72 6.19 7.48
CA LEU A 71 7.67 6.48 8.54
C LEU A 71 7.96 5.17 9.29
N ILE A 72 9.24 4.87 9.48
CA ILE A 72 9.69 3.71 10.25
C ILE A 72 10.59 4.16 11.40
N ASN A 73 10.51 3.47 12.54
CA ASN A 73 11.48 3.71 13.61
C ASN A 73 12.80 2.97 13.37
N ASP A 74 13.78 3.24 14.22
CA ASP A 74 15.14 2.70 14.05
C ASP A 74 15.19 1.16 14.21
N SER A 75 14.31 0.59 15.04
CA SER A 75 14.15 -0.87 15.15
C SER A 75 13.67 -1.48 13.81
N ALA A 76 12.66 -0.88 13.19
CA ALA A 76 12.15 -1.25 11.87
C ALA A 76 13.21 -1.10 10.79
N LYS A 77 13.95 0.00 10.80
CA LYS A 77 15.08 0.22 9.90
C LYS A 77 16.11 -0.91 9.99
N ARG A 78 16.56 -1.28 11.20
CA ARG A 78 17.52 -2.38 11.40
C ARG A 78 17.00 -3.74 10.93
N LYS A 79 15.68 -3.98 10.99
CA LYS A 79 15.09 -5.24 10.53
C LYS A 79 14.82 -5.27 9.02
N CYS A 80 14.63 -4.12 8.39
CA CYS A 80 14.36 -4.02 6.96
C CYS A 80 15.62 -3.87 6.11
N LEU A 81 16.72 -3.37 6.67
CA LEU A 81 17.98 -3.18 5.96
C LEU A 81 18.96 -4.36 6.15
N PRO A 82 19.83 -4.62 5.15
CA PRO A 82 19.78 -4.06 3.80
C PRO A 82 18.57 -4.58 3.01
N ILE A 83 18.03 -3.77 2.10
CA ILE A 83 16.96 -4.23 1.20
C ILE A 83 17.60 -5.11 0.12
N PRO A 84 17.14 -6.36 -0.07
CA PRO A 84 17.72 -7.26 -1.07
C PRO A 84 17.42 -6.78 -2.49
N LYS A 85 18.32 -7.10 -3.44
CA LYS A 85 18.17 -6.73 -4.86
C LYS A 85 16.95 -7.39 -5.52
N GLU A 86 16.48 -8.49 -4.93
CA GLU A 86 15.30 -9.23 -5.35
C GLU A 86 14.00 -8.49 -5.01
N ALA A 87 14.03 -7.55 -4.05
CA ALA A 87 12.88 -6.73 -3.70
C ALA A 87 12.44 -5.91 -4.91
N LEU A 88 11.16 -6.04 -5.29
CA LEU A 88 10.59 -5.31 -6.43
C LEU A 88 10.44 -3.83 -6.15
N MET A 89 10.08 -3.48 -4.92
CA MET A 89 9.97 -2.11 -4.44
C MET A 89 10.36 -2.06 -2.96
N HIS A 90 10.97 -0.95 -2.55
CA HIS A 90 11.44 -0.76 -1.18
C HIS A 90 10.29 -0.68 -0.17
N ASP A 91 9.22 0.06 -0.51
CA ASP A 91 8.01 0.18 0.30
C ASP A 91 7.33 -1.17 0.54
N TRP A 92 7.16 -1.96 -0.51
CA TRP A 92 6.59 -3.31 -0.45
C TRP A 92 7.41 -4.26 0.41
N TRP A 93 8.74 -4.23 0.28
CA TRP A 93 9.65 -5.01 1.12
C TRP A 93 9.53 -4.64 2.60
N ILE A 94 9.57 -3.33 2.90
CA ILE A 94 9.45 -2.83 4.27
C ILE A 94 8.10 -3.24 4.86
N ALA A 95 7.00 -3.06 4.12
CA ALA A 95 5.65 -3.45 4.53
C ALA A 95 5.60 -4.93 4.94
N LEU A 96 6.12 -5.82 4.10
CA LEU A 96 6.11 -7.26 4.36
C LEU A 96 7.02 -7.69 5.50
N ARG A 97 8.17 -7.03 5.69
CA ARG A 97 9.06 -7.28 6.83
C ARG A 97 8.38 -6.87 8.14
N ILE A 98 7.75 -5.70 8.17
CA ILE A 98 7.08 -5.20 9.37
C ILE A 98 5.80 -5.97 9.66
N ALA A 99 5.01 -6.35 8.65
CA ALA A 99 3.85 -7.22 8.83
C ALA A 99 4.20 -8.57 9.49
N LYS A 100 5.44 -9.05 9.33
CA LYS A 100 5.91 -10.31 9.94
C LYS A 100 6.32 -10.16 11.40
N TYR A 101 6.96 -9.05 11.76
CA TYR A 101 7.70 -8.92 13.02
C TYR A 101 7.27 -7.73 13.89
N GLY A 102 6.38 -6.89 13.39
CA GLY A 102 6.03 -5.62 14.00
C GLY A 102 4.59 -5.24 13.71
N LYS A 103 4.32 -3.94 13.77
CA LYS A 103 2.98 -3.37 13.64
C LYS A 103 2.97 -2.32 12.53
N ILE A 104 1.92 -2.37 11.73
CA ILE A 104 1.61 -1.34 10.74
C ILE A 104 0.46 -0.51 11.31
N GLU A 105 0.70 0.79 11.49
CA GLU A 105 -0.28 1.75 11.94
C GLU A 105 -0.66 2.68 10.78
N ASN A 106 -1.96 2.83 10.54
CA ASN A 106 -2.47 3.63 9.44
C ASN A 106 -3.05 4.94 9.97
N ILE A 107 -2.58 6.05 9.43
CA ILE A 107 -3.13 7.37 9.73
C ILE A 107 -4.01 7.78 8.55
N ASN A 108 -5.33 7.84 8.80
CA ASN A 108 -6.30 8.14 7.76
C ASN A 108 -6.33 9.62 7.36
N THR A 109 -5.65 10.51 8.11
CA THR A 109 -5.58 11.94 7.83
C THR A 109 -4.68 12.20 6.62
N PRO A 110 -5.23 12.68 5.48
CA PRO A 110 -4.43 12.94 4.30
C PRO A 110 -3.68 14.26 4.46
N THR A 111 -2.38 14.19 4.77
CA THR A 111 -1.51 15.36 4.98
C THR A 111 -0.68 15.73 3.75
N ILE A 112 -0.70 14.89 2.71
CA ILE A 112 0.13 15.02 1.51
C ILE A 112 -0.76 14.99 0.26
N LEU A 113 -0.48 15.89 -0.70
CA LEU A 113 -1.09 15.90 -2.03
C LEU A 113 -0.29 15.00 -2.97
N TYR A 114 -0.91 13.93 -3.47
CA TYR A 114 -0.32 13.03 -4.45
C TYR A 114 -0.82 13.37 -5.85
N ARG A 115 0.10 13.82 -6.71
CA ARG A 115 -0.21 14.16 -8.09
C ARG A 115 -0.22 12.91 -8.97
N GLN A 116 -1.34 12.71 -9.65
CA GLN A 116 -1.49 11.61 -10.57
C GLN A 116 -1.28 12.07 -12.02
N HIS A 117 -0.22 11.58 -12.66
CA HIS A 117 0.04 11.76 -14.09
C HIS A 117 -0.30 10.49 -14.87
N GLU A 118 -0.60 10.62 -16.16
CA GLU A 118 -0.88 9.48 -17.04
C GLU A 118 0.33 8.54 -17.20
N ASN A 119 1.54 9.07 -17.07
CA ASN A 119 2.81 8.35 -17.18
C ASN A 119 3.38 7.84 -15.84
N ASN A 120 2.62 7.87 -14.75
CA ASN A 120 3.14 7.41 -13.46
C ASN A 120 3.51 5.91 -13.51
N PHE A 121 4.73 5.60 -13.05
CA PHE A 121 5.20 4.22 -12.88
C PHE A 121 4.37 3.47 -11.82
N SER A 122 3.94 4.17 -10.77
CA SER A 122 3.06 3.69 -9.68
C SER A 122 1.82 4.59 -9.52
N GLY A 123 0.62 4.00 -9.51
CA GLY A 123 -0.65 4.72 -9.38
C GLY A 123 -1.78 4.08 -10.18
N ILE A 124 -2.94 4.76 -10.25
CA ILE A 124 -4.07 4.30 -11.06
C ILE A 124 -3.82 4.70 -12.51
N LYS A 125 -3.23 3.79 -13.28
CA LYS A 125 -3.31 3.91 -14.74
C LYS A 125 -4.78 3.83 -15.13
N LYS A 126 -5.23 4.71 -16.04
CA LYS A 126 -6.53 4.57 -16.72
C LYS A 126 -6.64 3.10 -17.14
N LEU A 127 -7.71 2.45 -16.72
CA LEU A 127 -8.00 1.05 -17.00
C LEU A 127 -7.83 0.72 -18.49
N GLY A 128 -6.63 0.29 -18.85
CA GLY A 128 -6.32 -0.44 -20.07
C GLY A 128 -6.01 -1.87 -19.69
N ILE A 129 -6.83 -2.50 -18.84
CA ILE A 129 -6.71 -3.93 -18.56
C ILE A 129 -6.72 -4.65 -19.92
N PHE A 130 -7.64 -4.34 -20.83
CA PHE A 130 -7.68 -5.01 -22.13
C PHE A 130 -6.65 -4.51 -23.17
N SER A 131 -6.30 -3.22 -23.20
CA SER A 131 -5.33 -2.70 -24.19
C SER A 131 -3.85 -2.92 -23.81
N SER A 132 -3.55 -3.27 -22.56
CA SER A 132 -2.18 -3.56 -22.09
C SER A 132 -1.92 -5.03 -21.73
N LEU A 133 -2.96 -5.89 -21.68
CA LEU A 133 -2.81 -7.30 -21.29
C LEU A 133 -2.32 -8.23 -22.40
N ILE A 134 -2.59 -7.94 -23.68
CA ILE A 134 -2.25 -8.89 -24.76
C ILE A 134 -0.73 -8.98 -25.03
N PRO A 135 0.07 -7.89 -24.96
CA PRO A 135 1.52 -8.01 -25.19
C PRO A 135 2.36 -8.44 -23.96
N ASN A 136 1.81 -8.45 -22.74
CA ASN A 136 2.63 -8.51 -21.51
C ASN A 136 2.16 -9.51 -20.45
N ILE A 137 1.39 -10.54 -20.83
CA ILE A 137 1.02 -11.64 -19.90
C ILE A 137 2.25 -12.31 -19.30
N SER A 138 3.31 -12.48 -20.10
CA SER A 138 4.59 -13.05 -19.69
C SER A 138 5.28 -12.18 -18.64
N VAL A 139 5.27 -10.85 -18.81
CA VAL A 139 5.81 -9.90 -17.83
C VAL A 139 5.00 -9.94 -16.53
N ALA A 140 3.68 -9.95 -16.61
CA ALA A 140 2.81 -10.03 -15.44
C ALA A 140 3.04 -11.35 -14.66
N LEU A 141 3.13 -12.48 -15.37
CA LEU A 141 3.46 -13.78 -14.79
C LEU A 141 4.85 -13.77 -14.17
N ASN A 142 5.85 -13.23 -14.85
CA ASN A 142 7.21 -13.11 -14.32
C ASN A 142 7.25 -12.25 -13.05
N MET A 143 6.52 -11.13 -13.01
CA MET A 143 6.39 -10.30 -11.79
C MET A 143 5.69 -11.04 -10.67
N PHE A 144 4.63 -11.80 -10.97
CA PHE A 144 3.91 -12.62 -10.01
C PHE A 144 4.82 -13.68 -9.37
N PHE A 145 5.53 -14.46 -10.19
CA PHE A 145 6.47 -15.47 -9.70
C PHE A 145 7.65 -14.85 -8.96
N LYS A 146 8.16 -13.69 -9.40
CA LYS A 146 9.21 -12.96 -8.68
C LYS A 146 8.73 -12.49 -7.30
N LYS A 147 7.51 -11.95 -7.18
CA LYS A 147 6.90 -11.63 -5.88
C LYS A 147 6.79 -12.86 -4.98
N LEU A 148 6.28 -13.97 -5.52
CA LEU A 148 6.12 -15.22 -4.76
C LEU A 148 7.45 -15.75 -4.26
N LYS A 149 8.49 -15.74 -5.09
CA LYS A 149 9.85 -16.14 -4.70
C LYS A 149 10.36 -15.30 -3.53
N VAL A 150 10.22 -13.97 -3.60
CA VAL A 150 10.64 -13.08 -2.49
C VAL A 150 9.86 -13.37 -1.21
N ILE A 151 8.53 -13.47 -1.29
CA ILE A 151 7.67 -13.71 -0.13
C ILE A 151 7.94 -15.07 0.52
N ASN A 152 8.02 -16.13 -0.27
CA ASN A 152 8.14 -17.47 0.28
C ASN A 152 9.58 -17.81 0.66
N THR A 153 10.55 -17.50 -0.20
CA THR A 153 11.94 -17.91 0.01
C THR A 153 12.69 -16.95 0.93
N ILE A 154 12.57 -15.64 0.71
CA ILE A 154 13.37 -14.65 1.47
C ILE A 154 12.66 -14.26 2.76
N LEU A 155 11.36 -14.03 2.70
CA LEU A 155 10.58 -13.60 3.85
C LEU A 155 10.01 -14.78 4.64
N GLY A 156 10.08 -16.00 4.14
CA GLY A 156 9.67 -17.22 4.85
C GLY A 156 8.16 -17.31 5.11
N TYR A 157 7.34 -16.63 4.30
CA TYR A 157 5.90 -16.85 4.32
C TYR A 157 5.55 -18.16 3.62
N LYS A 158 4.36 -18.72 3.90
CA LYS A 158 3.86 -19.95 3.27
C LYS A 158 2.63 -19.66 2.41
N ILE A 159 2.78 -18.76 1.44
CA ILE A 159 1.68 -18.41 0.52
C ILE A 159 1.77 -19.29 -0.73
N ASN A 160 0.79 -20.15 -0.94
CA ASN A 160 0.74 -20.96 -2.17
C ASN A 160 0.26 -20.15 -3.38
N ASN A 161 0.60 -20.63 -4.57
CA ASN A 161 0.35 -19.92 -5.83
C ASN A 161 -1.15 -19.68 -6.07
N LEU A 162 -2.00 -20.66 -5.77
CA LEU A 162 -3.44 -20.56 -5.97
C LEU A 162 -4.05 -19.46 -5.10
N LYS A 163 -3.71 -19.44 -3.81
CA LYS A 163 -4.18 -18.43 -2.85
C LYS A 163 -3.69 -17.03 -3.27
N ALA A 164 -2.43 -16.90 -3.64
CA ALA A 164 -1.87 -15.64 -4.13
C ALA A 164 -2.59 -15.14 -5.40
N LEU A 165 -2.88 -16.04 -6.34
CA LEU A 165 -3.61 -15.72 -7.56
C LEU A 165 -5.06 -15.30 -7.26
N LEU A 166 -5.77 -16.03 -6.41
CA LEU A 166 -7.14 -15.70 -6.00
C LEU A 166 -7.22 -14.32 -5.35
N PHE A 167 -6.29 -13.99 -4.44
CA PHE A 167 -6.21 -12.66 -3.83
C PHE A 167 -5.92 -11.58 -4.88
N LEU A 168 -4.97 -11.83 -5.78
CA LEU A 168 -4.65 -10.90 -6.86
C LEU A 168 -5.87 -10.61 -7.75
N LEU A 169 -6.60 -11.65 -8.16
CA LEU A 169 -7.81 -11.53 -8.98
C LEU A 169 -8.93 -10.81 -8.22
N TYR A 170 -9.18 -11.18 -6.96
CA TYR A 170 -10.20 -10.56 -6.12
C TYR A 170 -9.99 -9.06 -5.96
N PHE A 171 -8.78 -8.64 -5.58
CA PHE A 171 -8.48 -7.22 -5.39
C PHE A 171 -8.40 -6.45 -6.70
N SER A 172 -7.97 -7.08 -7.79
CA SER A 172 -8.02 -6.50 -9.13
C SER A 172 -9.46 -6.23 -9.56
N TYR A 173 -10.36 -7.20 -9.38
CA TYR A 173 -11.79 -7.07 -9.65
C TYR A 173 -12.43 -5.98 -8.77
N LYS A 174 -12.17 -5.97 -7.46
CA LYS A 174 -12.69 -4.97 -6.53
C LYS A 174 -12.28 -3.55 -6.94
N ARG A 175 -11.03 -3.36 -7.38
CA ARG A 175 -10.53 -2.08 -7.89
C ARG A 175 -11.21 -1.69 -9.19
N TYR A 176 -11.34 -2.63 -10.13
CA TYR A 176 -12.01 -2.42 -11.42
C TYR A 176 -13.47 -1.99 -11.24
N LYS A 177 -14.24 -2.72 -10.42
CA LYS A 177 -15.64 -2.42 -10.12
C LYS A 177 -15.83 -1.00 -9.55
N ASN A 178 -14.97 -0.57 -8.63
CA ASN A 178 -15.04 0.77 -8.04
C ASN A 178 -14.77 1.88 -9.07
N ILE A 179 -13.81 1.67 -9.99
CA ILE A 179 -13.54 2.64 -11.05
C ILE A 179 -14.71 2.73 -12.03
N LEU A 180 -15.33 1.61 -12.39
CA LEU A 180 -16.54 1.61 -13.24
C LEU A 180 -17.68 2.40 -12.60
N LEU A 181 -18.00 2.13 -11.34
CA LEU A 181 -19.04 2.85 -10.59
C LEU A 181 -18.77 4.37 -10.56
N LYS A 182 -17.52 4.79 -10.40
CA LYS A 182 -17.14 6.22 -10.43
C LYS A 182 -17.26 6.84 -11.82
N LYS A 183 -17.00 6.09 -12.89
CA LYS A 183 -17.21 6.56 -14.26
C LYS A 183 -18.69 6.74 -14.57
N GLU A 184 -19.56 5.83 -14.11
CA GLU A 184 -21.01 5.99 -14.27
C GLU A 184 -21.55 7.22 -13.54
N ILE A 185 -21.00 7.55 -12.36
CA ILE A 185 -21.39 8.76 -11.60
C ILE A 185 -20.94 10.05 -12.30
N LEU A 186 -19.80 10.05 -12.99
CA LEU A 186 -19.27 11.20 -13.74
C LEU A 186 -19.87 11.37 -15.15
N LEU A 187 -20.67 10.41 -15.61
CA LEU A 187 -21.31 10.38 -16.94
C LEU A 187 -22.84 10.47 -16.88
N LYS A 188 -23.44 10.62 -15.68
CA LYS A 188 -24.85 11.03 -15.59
C LYS A 188 -24.97 12.51 -15.98
N PRO A 189 -25.91 12.86 -16.87
CA PRO A 189 -26.10 14.23 -17.35
C PRO A 189 -26.49 15.20 -16.22
#